data_AF-A0A1V5P556-F1
#
_entry.id   AF-A0A1V5P556-F1
#
_cell.length_a   1.000
_cell.length_b   1.000
_cell.length_c   1.000
_cell.angle_alpha   90.00
_cell.angle_beta   90.00
_cell.angle_gamma   90.00
#
_symmetry.space_group_name_H-M   'P 1'
#
loop_
_entity.id
_entity.type
_entity.pdbx_description
1 polymer ?
#
loop_
_entity_poly.entity_id
_entity_poly.type
_entity_poly.pdbx_seq_one_letter_code
_entity_poly.pdbx_strand_id
1 'polypeptide(L)' 'MLLLKLADVGIGAIYLNDTNTAFDFKDGMTSNGVLRSSSIFLRENGTAGSLHHVDLSV' A
#
# COMPACT_ATOMS: atom_id res chain seq x y z
N MET A 1 16.02 2.68 10.50
CA MET A 1 14.58 2.82 10.20
C MET A 1 14.21 4.28 10.36
N LEU A 2 13.72 4.92 9.30
CA LEU A 2 13.29 6.32 9.29
C LEU A 2 11.78 6.37 9.53
N LEU A 3 11.33 7.17 10.49
CA LEU A 3 9.92 7.52 10.66
C LEU A 3 9.63 8.82 9.93
N LEU A 4 8.48 8.88 9.28
CA LEU A 4 8.04 10.03 8.52
C LEU A 4 6.63 10.40 8.96
N LYS A 5 6.36 11.70 9.09
CA LYS A 5 4.96 12.15 9.16
C LYS A 5 4.39 12.14 7.75
N LEU A 6 3.09 11.89 7.63
CA LEU A 6 2.37 11.94 6.35
C LEU A 6 2.53 13.30 5.66
N ALA A 7 2.49 14.39 6.44
CA ALA A 7 2.69 15.75 5.95
C ALA A 7 4.10 15.95 5.35
N ASP A 8 5.14 15.36 5.95
CA ASP A 8 6.53 15.51 5.45
C ASP A 8 6.72 14.85 4.08
N VAL A 9 5.83 13.91 3.71
CA VAL A 9 5.82 13.23 2.39
C VAL A 9 4.64 13.65 1.52
N GLY A 10 3.92 14.70 1.91
CA GLY A 10 2.85 15.33 1.14
C GLY A 10 1.59 14.47 0.99
N ILE A 11 1.28 13.58 1.95
CA ILE A 11 0.00 12.85 2.00
C ILE A 11 -1.01 13.72 2.76
N GLY A 12 -2.08 14.13 2.07
CA GLY A 12 -3.12 15.00 2.63
C GLY A 12 -4.36 14.25 3.12
N ALA A 13 -4.69 13.10 2.52
CA ALA A 13 -5.84 12.29 2.93
C ALA A 13 -5.64 10.81 2.58
N ILE A 14 -6.17 9.92 3.43
CA ILE A 14 -6.20 8.46 3.20
C ILE A 14 -7.65 8.03 3.09
N TYR A 15 -7.96 7.24 2.06
CA TYR A 15 -9.25 6.57 1.97
C TYR A 15 -9.22 5.29 2.82
N LEU A 16 -10.17 5.18 3.76
CA LEU A 16 -10.16 4.11 4.77
C LEU A 16 -10.85 2.82 4.32
N ASN A 17 -11.53 2.84 3.18
CA ASN A 17 -12.07 1.64 2.58
C ASN A 17 -11.08 1.09 1.54
N ASP A 18 -11.17 -0.18 1.25
CA ASP A 18 -10.28 -0.88 0.32
C ASP A 18 -11.07 -1.82 -0.61
N THR A 19 -10.38 -2.32 -1.63
CA THR A 19 -10.89 -3.38 -2.50
C THR A 19 -9.98 -4.60 -2.39
N ASN A 20 -10.59 -5.78 -2.26
CA ASN A 20 -9.86 -7.05 -2.23
C ASN A 20 -9.03 -7.21 -3.51
N THR A 21 -7.74 -7.48 -3.35
CA THR A 21 -6.75 -7.59 -4.44
C THR A 21 -5.85 -8.78 -4.17
N ALA A 22 -6.30 -10.01 -4.44
CA ALA A 22 -5.56 -11.23 -4.14
C ALA A 22 -4.41 -11.49 -5.15
N PHE A 23 -3.29 -10.77 -4.99
CA PHE A 23 -2.08 -10.96 -5.80
C PHE A 23 -0.96 -11.59 -4.96
N ASP A 24 -0.35 -12.67 -5.48
CA ASP A 24 0.71 -13.43 -4.80
C ASP A 24 2.08 -13.04 -5.38
N PHE A 25 2.98 -12.61 -4.50
CA PHE A 25 4.37 -12.29 -4.84
C PHE A 25 5.18 -13.59 -4.87
N LYS A 26 5.24 -14.22 -6.04
CA LYS A 26 5.96 -15.48 -6.22
C LYS A 26 7.38 -15.28 -6.74
N ASP A 27 8.31 -16.06 -6.18
CA ASP A 27 9.62 -16.33 -6.76
C ASP A 27 9.70 -17.82 -7.12
N GLY A 28 9.47 -18.13 -8.40
CA GLY A 28 9.26 -19.49 -8.87
C GLY A 28 8.04 -20.15 -8.23
N MET A 29 8.28 -21.18 -7.42
CA MET A 29 7.24 -21.92 -6.68
C MET A 29 7.03 -21.39 -5.25
N THR A 30 7.88 -20.48 -4.79
CA THR A 30 7.85 -19.94 -3.43
C THR A 30 6.99 -18.68 -3.38
N SER A 31 6.09 -18.57 -2.39
CA SER A 31 5.33 -17.35 -2.12
C SER A 31 6.08 -16.52 -1.08
N ASN A 32 6.44 -15.30 -1.44
CA ASN A 32 7.16 -14.35 -0.59
C ASN A 32 6.20 -13.35 0.08
N GLY A 33 4.91 -13.43 -0.25
CA GLY A 33 3.87 -12.61 0.34
C GLY A 33 2.64 -12.50 -0.55
N VAL A 34 1.58 -11.91 0.00
CA VAL A 34 0.30 -11.72 -0.67
C VAL A 34 -0.15 -10.29 -0.46
N LEU A 35 -0.39 -9.57 -1.55
CA LEU A 35 -1.20 -8.36 -1.53
C LEU A 35 -2.64 -8.80 -1.22
N ARG A 36 -3.25 -8.27 -0.16
CA ARG A 36 -4.62 -8.61 0.26
C ARG A 36 -5.63 -7.63 -0.27
N SER A 37 -5.31 -6.34 -0.19
CA SER A 37 -6.20 -5.29 -0.65
C SER A 37 -5.45 -4.04 -1.06
N SER A 38 -6.14 -3.24 -1.88
CA SER A 38 -5.64 -1.97 -2.37
C SER A 38 -6.64 -0.85 -2.05
N SER A 39 -6.12 0.31 -1.70
CA SER A 39 -6.84 1.56 -1.52
C SER A 39 -6.06 2.71 -2.17
N ILE A 40 -6.48 3.94 -1.93
CA ILE A 40 -5.87 5.15 -2.45
C ILE A 40 -5.65 6.19 -1.34
N PHE A 41 -4.69 7.08 -1.60
CA PHE A 41 -4.51 8.31 -0.83
C PHE A 41 -4.40 9.49 -1.79
N LEU A 42 -4.67 10.70 -1.30
CA LEU A 42 -4.44 11.94 -2.04
C LEU A 42 -3.26 12.68 -1.46
N ARG A 43 -2.48 13.27 -2.37
CA ARG A 43 -1.44 14.23 -2.04
C ARG A 43 -2.02 15.63 -1.95
N GLU A 44 -1.32 16.52 -1.26
CA GLU A 44 -1.72 17.92 -1.13
C GLU A 44 -1.78 18.65 -2.48
N ASN A 45 -1.01 18.19 -3.47
CA ASN A 45 -1.05 18.71 -4.84
C ASN A 45 -2.22 18.15 -5.69
N GLY A 46 -3.13 17.38 -5.10
CA GLY A 46 -4.30 16.79 -5.76
C GLY A 46 -4.04 15.50 -6.52
N THR A 47 -2.80 15.01 -6.60
CA THR A 47 -2.50 13.72 -7.23
C THR A 47 -2.85 12.55 -6.32
N ALA A 48 -3.29 11.43 -6.91
CA ALA A 48 -3.60 10.22 -6.19
C ALA A 48 -2.41 9.24 -6.18
N GLY A 49 -2.28 8.47 -5.09
CA GLY A 49 -1.38 7.32 -5.00
C GLY A 49 -2.12 6.10 -4.45
N SER A 50 -1.48 4.93 -4.50
CA SER A 50 -2.04 3.68 -4.00
C SER A 50 -1.54 3.34 -2.59
N LEU A 51 -2.42 2.71 -1.82
CA LEU A 51 -2.13 2.10 -0.53
C LEU A 51 -2.37 0.59 -0.64
N HIS A 52 -1.51 -0.23 -0.05
CA HIS A 52 -1.54 -1.68 -0.23
C HIS A 52 -1.39 -2.39 1.12
N HIS A 53 -2.32 -3.29 1.45
CA HIS A 53 -2.17 -4.23 2.57
C HIS A 53 -1.40 -5.46 2.07
N VAL A 54 -0.23 -5.72 2.63
CA VAL A 54 0.61 -6.86 2.25
C VAL A 54 0.87 -7.76 3.45
N ASP A 55 0.58 -9.05 3.30
CA ASP A 55 1.07 -10.09 4.19
C ASP A 55 2.41 -10.60 3.64
N LEU A 56 3.50 -10.52 4.39
CA LEU A 56 4.82 -10.99 3.96
C LEU A 56 5.10 -12.39 4.50
N SER A 57 5.68 -13.24 3.66
CA SER A 57 6.19 -14.56 4.03
C SER A 57 7.71 -14.49 3.98
N VAL A 58 8.37 -14.58 5.15
CA VAL A 58 9.84 -14.52 5.30
C VAL A 58 10.40 -15.85 5.77
#